data_AF-A0AA92U2M8-F1
#
_entry.id   AF-A0AA92U2M8-F1
#
_cell.length_a   1.000
_cell.length_b   1.000
_cell.length_c   1.000
_cell.angle_alpha   90.00
_cell.angle_beta   90.00
_cell.angle_gamma   90.00
#
_symmetry.space_group_name_H-M   'P 1'
#
loop_
_entity.id
_entity.type
_entity.pdbx_description
1 polymer ?
#
loop_
_entity_poly.entity_id
_entity_poly.type
_entity_poly.pdbx_seq_one_letter_code
_entity_poly.pdbx_strand_id
1 'polypeptide(L)'
;MKKNIFSDKICNMLNLKSITTRSFVYLVDSILLGIVMVKVPGRNAFKLYFTIFSLCKKTLKDCLDMPIVQKVIVDDKNMDFYLREELSPDNVNSAIQKILEQVPFVPAQNISFEKLKSFLIEVTEKDSTISSNFVLKMKIYRMIYDVALIRNDTETAIYIYDLISNEILQWDKEIFEYWFGDKESYLKRLQEYDKNRNCLLDNLKCNLDESKILKLHKYVFL
;
A
#
# COMPACT_ATOMS: atom_id res chain seq x y z
N MET A 1 -4.50 27.66 -16.32
CA MET A 1 -4.33 26.35 -15.66
C MET A 1 -3.78 26.60 -14.26
N LYS A 2 -4.63 26.71 -13.22
CA LYS A 2 -4.14 26.86 -11.83
C LYS A 2 -3.48 25.54 -11.47
N LYS A 3 -2.14 25.47 -11.50
CA LYS A 3 -1.39 24.38 -10.88
C LYS A 3 -1.96 24.18 -9.48
N ASN A 4 -2.35 22.94 -9.18
CA ASN A 4 -3.01 22.61 -7.93
C ASN A 4 -1.99 22.86 -6.81
N ILE A 5 -2.15 23.98 -6.09
CA ILE A 5 -1.24 24.45 -5.03
C ILE A 5 -0.97 23.33 -4.01
N PHE A 6 -1.99 22.50 -3.74
CA PHE A 6 -1.85 21.32 -2.90
C PHE A 6 -0.91 20.28 -3.50
N SER A 7 -1.08 19.92 -4.78
CA SER A 7 -0.23 18.94 -5.47
C SER A 7 1.24 19.35 -5.49
N ASP A 8 1.54 20.61 -5.79
CA ASP A 8 2.92 21.10 -5.80
C ASP A 8 3.51 21.05 -4.39
N LYS A 9 2.74 21.49 -3.39
CA LYS A 9 3.20 21.56 -2.00
C LYS A 9 3.39 20.18 -1.36
N ILE A 10 2.44 19.26 -1.56
CA ILE A 10 2.55 17.89 -1.06
C ILE A 10 3.73 17.16 -1.71
N CYS A 11 3.94 17.32 -3.02
CA CYS A 11 5.07 16.71 -3.71
C CYS A 11 6.40 17.25 -3.19
N ASN A 12 6.52 18.57 -3.04
CA ASN A 12 7.77 19.19 -2.60
C ASN A 12 8.08 18.93 -1.12
N MET A 13 7.10 19.06 -0.22
CA MET A 13 7.32 18.92 1.22
C MET A 13 7.50 17.47 1.64
N LEU A 14 6.83 16.53 0.97
CA LEU A 14 6.83 15.11 1.35
C LEU A 14 7.73 14.26 0.43
N ASN A 15 8.40 14.91 -0.51
CA ASN A 15 9.22 14.28 -1.56
C ASN A 15 8.49 13.17 -2.33
N LEU A 16 7.23 13.46 -2.68
CA LEU A 16 6.34 12.58 -3.43
C LEU A 16 6.26 13.02 -4.89
N LYS A 17 5.75 12.14 -5.75
CA LYS A 17 5.45 12.50 -7.14
C LYS A 17 4.07 12.04 -7.56
N SER A 18 3.41 12.87 -8.36
CA SER A 18 2.09 12.59 -8.90
C SER A 18 2.15 11.53 -10.00
N ILE A 19 1.36 10.46 -9.86
CA ILE A 19 1.07 9.48 -10.94
C ILE A 19 -0.31 9.71 -11.58
N THR A 20 -1.20 10.36 -10.84
CA THR A 20 -2.48 10.92 -11.30
C THR A 20 -2.69 12.27 -10.61
N THR A 21 -3.71 13.02 -11.03
CA THR A 21 -4.08 14.29 -10.37
C THR A 21 -4.47 14.14 -8.89
N ARG A 22 -4.66 12.91 -8.42
CA ARG A 22 -5.13 12.59 -7.06
C ARG A 22 -4.27 11.57 -6.33
N SER A 23 -3.13 11.14 -6.90
CA SER A 23 -2.28 10.11 -6.31
C SER A 23 -0.84 10.60 -6.31
N PHE A 24 -0.27 10.77 -5.11
CA PHE A 24 1.08 11.28 -4.86
C PHE A 24 1.86 10.21 -4.13
N VAL A 25 2.84 9.60 -4.79
CA VAL A 25 3.52 8.41 -4.30
C VAL A 25 5.02 8.49 -4.52
N TYR A 26 5.74 7.61 -3.84
CA TYR A 26 7.13 7.28 -4.11
C TYR A 26 7.28 5.75 -4.15
N LEU A 27 8.38 5.29 -4.77
CA LEU A 27 8.68 3.88 -4.94
C LEU A 27 9.69 3.44 -3.87
N VAL A 28 9.42 2.34 -3.19
CA VAL A 28 10.41 1.57 -2.41
C VAL A 28 10.48 0.18 -3.02
N ASP A 29 11.57 -0.12 -3.73
CA ASP A 29 11.80 -1.38 -4.46
C ASP A 29 10.60 -1.85 -5.30
N SER A 30 9.68 -2.63 -4.70
CA SER A 30 8.52 -3.24 -5.35
C SER A 30 7.16 -2.69 -4.88
N ILE A 31 7.14 -1.66 -4.05
CA ILE A 31 5.89 -1.07 -3.52
C ILE A 31 5.81 0.44 -3.73
N LEU A 32 4.58 0.94 -3.90
CA LEU A 32 4.29 2.36 -3.90
C LEU A 32 3.68 2.78 -2.58
N LEU A 33 4.24 3.82 -1.98
CA LEU A 33 3.79 4.42 -0.74
C LEU A 33 3.39 5.87 -1.00
N GLY A 34 2.30 6.33 -0.41
CA GLY A 34 1.94 7.74 -0.52
C GLY A 34 0.49 8.06 -0.18
N ILE A 35 0.02 9.17 -0.74
CA ILE A 35 -1.27 9.78 -0.42
C ILE A 35 -2.18 9.79 -1.64
N VAL A 36 -3.42 9.33 -1.46
CA VAL A 36 -4.49 9.40 -2.46
C VAL A 36 -5.62 10.30 -1.98
N MET A 37 -6.08 11.17 -2.88
CA MET A 37 -7.24 12.03 -2.70
C MET A 37 -8.49 11.39 -3.31
N VAL A 38 -9.55 11.25 -2.50
CA VAL A 38 -10.85 10.75 -2.97
C VAL A 38 -11.88 11.84 -2.84
N LYS A 39 -12.52 12.21 -3.95
CA LYS A 39 -13.59 13.22 -3.97
C LYS A 39 -14.80 12.68 -3.20
N VAL A 40 -15.35 13.50 -2.32
CA VAL A 40 -16.55 13.13 -1.57
C VAL A 40 -17.79 13.45 -2.41
N PRO A 41 -18.67 12.46 -2.70
CA PRO A 41 -19.90 12.71 -3.44
C PRO A 41 -20.77 13.77 -2.75
N GLY A 42 -21.29 14.73 -3.51
CA GLY A 42 -22.16 15.79 -2.99
C GLY A 42 -21.47 16.84 -2.10
N ARG A 43 -20.14 16.82 -1.96
CA ARG A 43 -19.39 17.82 -1.19
C ARG A 43 -18.21 18.38 -1.98
N ASN A 44 -17.93 19.67 -1.81
CA ASN A 44 -16.75 20.34 -2.38
C ASN A 44 -15.48 20.08 -1.56
N ALA A 45 -15.19 18.80 -1.30
CA ALA A 45 -14.06 18.36 -0.50
C ALA A 45 -13.54 16.98 -0.92
N PHE A 46 -12.31 16.69 -0.52
CA PHE A 46 -11.63 15.41 -0.67
C PHE A 46 -11.33 14.81 0.70
N LYS A 47 -11.39 13.48 0.79
CA LYS A 47 -10.73 12.71 1.85
C LYS A 47 -9.32 12.36 1.41
N LEU A 48 -8.42 12.28 2.38
CA LEU A 48 -7.04 11.88 2.18
C LEU A 48 -6.84 10.48 2.75
N TYR A 49 -6.11 9.65 2.01
CA TYR A 49 -5.79 8.30 2.42
C TYR A 49 -4.29 8.06 2.28
N PHE A 50 -3.68 7.49 3.31
CA PHE A 50 -2.43 6.80 3.17
C PHE A 50 -2.67 5.46 2.46
N THR A 51 -1.90 5.21 1.40
CA THR A 51 -2.06 4.02 0.56
C THR A 51 -0.74 3.30 0.32
N ILE A 52 -0.81 1.97 0.29
CA ILE A 52 0.29 1.08 -0.13
C ILE A 52 -0.18 0.23 -1.30
N PHE A 53 0.55 0.25 -2.41
CA PHE A 53 0.30 -0.61 -3.57
C PHE A 53 1.50 -1.54 -3.81
N SER A 54 1.24 -2.75 -4.29
CA SER A 54 2.27 -3.67 -4.78
C SER A 54 2.42 -3.53 -6.29
N LEU A 55 3.67 -3.49 -6.78
CA LEU A 55 4.01 -3.52 -8.20
C LEU A 55 4.27 -4.94 -8.73
N CYS A 56 3.87 -5.97 -7.97
CA CYS A 56 4.17 -7.36 -8.32
C CYS A 56 3.06 -8.06 -9.13
N LYS A 57 1.96 -7.36 -9.45
CA LYS A 57 0.87 -7.93 -10.28
C LYS A 57 1.24 -7.87 -11.77
N LYS A 58 0.51 -8.64 -12.58
CA LYS A 58 0.80 -8.82 -14.01
C LYS A 58 0.87 -7.51 -14.82
N THR A 59 0.04 -6.53 -14.48
CA THR A 59 0.01 -5.23 -15.15
C THR A 59 -0.02 -4.08 -14.16
N LEU A 60 0.49 -2.90 -14.58
CA LEU A 60 0.44 -1.70 -13.75
C LEU A 60 -1.00 -1.29 -13.43
N LYS A 61 -1.95 -1.54 -14.34
CA LYS A 61 -3.37 -1.31 -14.09
C LYS A 61 -3.84 -2.12 -12.89
N ASP A 62 -3.54 -3.41 -12.85
CA ASP A 62 -3.92 -4.28 -11.73
C ASP A 62 -3.22 -3.86 -10.42
N CYS A 63 -1.97 -3.39 -10.51
CA CYS A 63 -1.20 -2.89 -9.37
C CYS A 63 -1.87 -1.68 -8.72
N LEU A 64 -2.43 -0.76 -9.53
CA LEU A 64 -3.02 0.50 -9.08
C LEU A 64 -4.55 0.43 -8.87
N ASP A 65 -5.19 -0.68 -9.23
CA ASP A 65 -6.65 -0.85 -9.15
C ASP A 65 -7.18 -0.69 -7.72
N MET A 66 -6.54 -1.39 -6.77
CA MET A 66 -6.89 -1.31 -5.36
C MET A 66 -5.64 -1.37 -4.48
N PRO A 67 -5.47 -0.43 -3.53
CA PRO A 67 -4.37 -0.48 -2.58
C PRO A 67 -4.48 -1.70 -1.66
N ILE A 68 -3.34 -2.23 -1.25
CA ILE A 68 -3.26 -3.29 -0.24
C ILE A 68 -3.61 -2.75 1.15
N VAL A 69 -3.15 -1.53 1.45
CA VAL A 69 -3.50 -0.80 2.67
C VAL A 69 -4.06 0.55 2.29
N GLN A 70 -5.18 0.92 2.90
CA GLN A 70 -5.81 2.23 2.75
C GLN A 70 -6.28 2.73 4.11
N LYS A 71 -5.54 3.69 4.69
CA LYS A 71 -5.91 4.30 5.99
C LYS A 71 -6.33 5.74 5.77
N VAL A 72 -7.51 6.11 6.27
CA VAL A 72 -8.01 7.48 6.19
C VAL A 72 -7.17 8.40 7.09
N ILE A 73 -6.86 9.60 6.61
CA ILE A 73 -6.29 10.65 7.46
C ILE A 73 -7.44 11.33 8.22
N VAL A 74 -7.33 11.39 9.54
CA VAL A 74 -8.35 11.94 10.44
C VAL A 74 -7.95 13.31 10.99
N ASP A 75 -8.91 14.03 11.56
CA ASP A 75 -8.68 15.27 12.29
C ASP A 75 -8.31 15.02 13.78
N ASP A 76 -8.11 16.09 14.56
CA ASP A 76 -7.77 16.02 15.98
C ASP A 76 -8.82 15.33 16.86
N LYS A 77 -10.04 15.17 16.35
CA LYS A 77 -11.14 14.49 17.04
C LYS A 77 -11.31 13.04 16.58
N ASN A 78 -10.34 12.52 15.82
CA ASN A 78 -10.39 11.19 15.21
C ASN A 78 -11.57 11.03 14.23
N MET A 79 -12.03 12.12 13.62
CA MET A 79 -13.07 12.14 12.59
C MET A 79 -12.45 12.31 11.21
N ASP A 80 -13.21 12.00 10.14
CA ASP A 80 -12.73 12.19 8.76
C ASP A 80 -12.20 13.62 8.52
N PHE A 81 -10.94 13.74 8.09
CA PHE A 81 -10.41 15.03 7.65
C PHE A 81 -10.86 15.33 6.21
N TYR A 82 -11.36 16.55 5.98
CA TYR A 82 -11.86 16.99 4.68
C TYR A 82 -11.02 18.15 4.12
N LEU A 83 -10.26 17.88 3.06
CA LEU A 83 -9.56 18.90 2.28
C LEU A 83 -10.55 19.57 1.32
N ARG A 84 -10.92 20.82 1.59
CA ARG A 84 -11.82 21.60 0.71
C ARG A 84 -11.21 21.81 -0.68
N GLU A 85 -12.04 21.84 -1.71
CA GLU A 85 -11.61 22.17 -3.08
C GLU A 85 -11.07 23.59 -3.22
N GLU A 86 -11.60 24.51 -2.42
CA GLU A 86 -11.03 25.83 -2.24
C GLU A 86 -9.80 25.72 -1.33
N LEU A 87 -8.66 25.53 -1.97
CA LEU A 87 -7.36 25.32 -1.33
C LEU A 87 -6.80 26.64 -0.81
N SER A 88 -7.23 27.05 0.39
CA SER A 88 -6.52 28.08 1.14
C SER A 88 -5.14 27.55 1.59
N PRO A 89 -4.11 28.41 1.70
CA PRO A 89 -2.81 28.01 2.20
C PRO A 89 -2.87 27.30 3.56
N ASP A 90 -3.75 27.75 4.46
CA ASP A 90 -3.94 27.17 5.80
C ASP A 90 -4.53 25.76 5.75
N ASN A 91 -5.53 25.53 4.90
CA ASN A 91 -6.13 24.20 4.73
C ASN A 91 -5.10 23.20 4.16
N VAL A 92 -4.26 23.64 3.21
CA VAL A 92 -3.18 22.82 2.66
C VAL A 92 -2.12 22.52 3.72
N ASN A 93 -1.71 23.52 4.51
CA ASN A 93 -0.75 23.34 5.61
C ASN A 93 -1.26 22.35 6.65
N SER A 94 -2.50 22.52 7.10
CA SER A 94 -3.14 21.63 8.07
C SER A 94 -3.19 20.19 7.55
N ALA A 95 -3.57 19.99 6.28
CA ALA A 95 -3.58 18.67 5.65
C ALA A 95 -2.19 18.00 5.64
N ILE A 96 -1.14 18.76 5.31
CA ILE A 96 0.25 18.25 5.30
C ILE A 96 0.71 17.88 6.71
N GLN A 97 0.40 18.70 7.71
CA GLN A 97 0.73 18.38 9.11
C GLN A 97 0.03 17.08 9.56
N LYS A 98 -1.26 16.93 9.26
CA LYS A 98 -2.01 15.70 9.58
C LYS A 98 -1.41 14.46 8.92
N ILE A 99 -0.92 14.59 7.68
CA ILE A 99 -0.21 13.50 7.01
C ILE A 99 1.09 13.16 7.75
N LEU A 100 1.91 14.15 8.09
CA LEU A 100 3.18 13.93 8.80
C LEU A 100 2.99 13.28 10.17
N GLU A 101 1.92 13.63 10.87
CA GLU A 101 1.57 13.06 12.19
C GLU A 101 1.12 11.59 12.10
N GLN A 102 0.44 11.21 11.02
CA GLN A 102 -0.26 9.91 10.93
C GLN A 102 0.40 8.89 10.02
N VAL A 103 1.31 9.31 9.13
CA VAL A 103 1.88 8.43 8.10
C VAL A 103 3.36 8.14 8.39
N PRO A 104 3.70 6.93 8.88
CA PRO A 104 5.03 6.63 9.43
C PRO A 104 6.16 6.55 8.39
N PHE A 105 5.83 6.60 7.10
CA PHE A 105 6.75 6.48 5.98
C PHE A 105 6.83 7.75 5.13
N VAL A 106 6.34 8.86 5.65
CA VAL A 106 6.33 10.15 4.97
C VAL A 106 7.05 11.19 5.84
N PRO A 107 7.92 12.06 5.31
CA PRO A 107 8.35 12.20 3.91
C PRO A 107 9.04 10.96 3.32
N ALA A 108 9.09 10.89 1.98
CA ALA A 108 9.70 9.76 1.27
C ALA A 108 11.16 9.56 1.68
N GLN A 109 11.49 8.31 2.00
CA GLN A 109 12.78 7.91 2.52
C GLN A 109 13.02 6.42 2.26
N ASN A 110 14.28 5.98 2.39
CA ASN A 110 14.57 4.57 2.54
C ASN A 110 13.91 4.06 3.82
N ILE A 111 13.33 2.87 3.77
CA ILE A 111 12.63 2.27 4.90
C ILE A 111 13.23 0.90 5.17
N SER A 112 13.35 0.51 6.43
CA SER A 112 13.69 -0.88 6.73
C SER A 112 12.53 -1.79 6.33
N PHE A 113 12.83 -2.93 5.71
CA PHE A 113 11.80 -3.94 5.44
C PHE A 113 11.15 -4.43 6.73
N GLU A 114 11.93 -4.61 7.79
CA GLU A 114 11.41 -4.96 9.12
C GLU A 114 10.42 -3.93 9.66
N LYS A 115 10.72 -2.63 9.54
CA LYS A 115 9.81 -1.57 9.97
C LYS A 115 8.48 -1.62 9.20
N LEU A 116 8.52 -1.86 7.89
CA LEU A 116 7.31 -2.03 7.08
C LEU A 116 6.55 -3.29 7.50
N LYS A 117 7.24 -4.42 7.65
CA LYS A 117 6.66 -5.69 8.08
C LYS A 117 5.94 -5.53 9.42
N SER A 118 6.60 -4.99 10.44
CA SER A 118 6.00 -4.76 11.76
C SER A 118 4.78 -3.86 11.69
N PHE A 119 4.83 -2.77 10.92
CA PHE A 119 3.66 -1.90 10.71
C PHE A 119 2.49 -2.66 10.08
N LEU A 120 2.75 -3.48 9.06
CA LEU A 120 1.71 -4.23 8.35
C LEU A 120 1.10 -5.32 9.23
N ILE A 121 1.91 -6.04 10.00
CA ILE A 121 1.41 -7.02 10.98
C ILE A 121 0.56 -6.32 12.04
N GLU A 122 1.02 -5.19 12.59
CA GLU A 122 0.23 -4.41 13.53
C GLU A 122 -1.11 -3.94 12.93
N VAL A 123 -1.12 -3.55 11.65
CA VAL A 123 -2.36 -3.20 10.93
C VAL A 123 -3.30 -4.41 10.84
N THR A 124 -2.80 -5.62 10.60
CA THR A 124 -3.65 -6.83 10.56
C THR A 124 -4.26 -7.21 11.91
N GLU A 125 -3.65 -6.77 13.00
CA GLU A 125 -4.09 -7.09 14.36
C GLU A 125 -4.98 -6.00 14.97
N LYS A 126 -4.60 -4.72 14.81
CA LYS A 126 -5.19 -3.59 15.55
C LYS A 126 -6.20 -2.77 14.76
N ASP A 127 -6.11 -2.76 13.43
CA ASP A 127 -7.08 -2.02 12.62
C ASP A 127 -8.37 -2.82 12.51
N SER A 128 -9.45 -2.40 13.16
CA SER A 128 -10.71 -3.16 13.23
C SER A 128 -11.35 -3.44 11.87
N THR A 129 -11.07 -2.63 10.86
CA THR A 129 -11.58 -2.82 9.49
C THR A 129 -10.84 -3.93 8.75
N ILE A 130 -9.60 -4.21 9.15
CA ILE A 130 -8.73 -5.24 8.56
C ILE A 130 -8.73 -6.50 9.42
N SER A 131 -8.66 -6.37 10.74
CA SER A 131 -8.54 -7.49 11.66
C SER A 131 -9.75 -8.41 11.67
N SER A 132 -10.92 -7.89 11.30
CA SER A 132 -12.16 -8.65 11.11
C SER A 132 -12.36 -9.14 9.66
N ASN A 133 -11.50 -8.72 8.71
CA ASN A 133 -11.64 -9.01 7.29
C ASN A 133 -10.47 -9.86 6.78
N PHE A 134 -10.69 -11.17 6.68
CA PHE A 134 -9.66 -12.13 6.28
C PHE A 134 -9.08 -11.85 4.89
N VAL A 135 -9.89 -11.37 3.95
CA VAL A 135 -9.42 -11.07 2.59
C VAL A 135 -8.39 -9.94 2.64
N LEU A 136 -8.62 -8.92 3.46
CA LEU A 136 -7.68 -7.81 3.64
C LEU A 136 -6.42 -8.26 4.38
N LYS A 137 -6.54 -9.06 5.46
CA LYS A 137 -5.37 -9.66 6.13
C LYS A 137 -4.50 -10.47 5.18
N MET A 138 -5.12 -11.38 4.42
CA MET A 138 -4.42 -12.25 3.48
C MET A 138 -3.70 -11.45 2.39
N LYS A 139 -4.28 -10.34 1.92
CA LYS A 139 -3.60 -9.44 0.97
C LYS A 139 -2.37 -8.77 1.57
N ILE A 140 -2.43 -8.39 2.85
CA ILE A 140 -1.27 -7.83 3.56
C ILE A 140 -0.18 -8.88 3.75
N TYR A 141 -0.52 -10.07 4.27
CA TYR A 141 0.45 -11.16 4.40
C TYR A 141 1.07 -11.52 3.05
N ARG A 142 0.24 -11.64 2.00
CA ARG A 142 0.74 -11.92 0.66
C ARG A 142 1.74 -10.87 0.17
N MET A 143 1.50 -9.59 0.44
CA MET A 143 2.42 -8.52 0.06
C MET A 143 3.76 -8.64 0.82
N ILE A 144 3.74 -8.91 2.13
CA ILE A 144 4.98 -9.10 2.91
C ILE A 144 5.76 -10.29 2.34
N TYR A 145 5.07 -11.40 2.09
CA TYR A 145 5.64 -12.60 1.48
C TYR A 145 6.27 -12.32 0.11
N ASP A 146 5.58 -11.61 -0.77
CA ASP A 146 6.08 -11.28 -2.11
C ASP A 146 7.35 -10.40 -2.02
N VAL A 147 7.37 -9.41 -1.12
CA VAL A 147 8.56 -8.56 -0.88
C VAL A 147 9.73 -9.40 -0.34
N ALA A 148 9.47 -10.31 0.59
CA ALA A 148 10.48 -11.21 1.16
C ALA A 148 11.11 -12.09 0.07
N LEU A 149 10.31 -12.70 -0.81
CA LEU A 149 10.82 -13.49 -1.93
C LEU A 149 11.70 -12.66 -2.88
N ILE A 150 11.26 -11.46 -3.26
CA ILE A 150 12.04 -10.58 -4.14
C ILE A 150 13.41 -10.28 -3.53
N ARG A 151 13.46 -10.07 -2.20
CA ARG A 151 14.67 -9.79 -1.43
C ARG A 151 15.52 -11.03 -1.11
N ASN A 152 15.09 -12.24 -1.47
CA ASN A 152 15.68 -13.50 -1.01
C ASN A 152 15.70 -13.65 0.53
N ASP A 153 14.73 -13.04 1.22
CA ASP A 153 14.54 -13.21 2.65
C ASP A 153 13.66 -14.44 2.91
N THR A 154 14.29 -15.62 2.88
CA THR A 154 13.62 -16.90 3.06
C THR A 154 13.03 -17.06 4.47
N GLU A 155 13.68 -16.51 5.49
CA GLU A 155 13.20 -16.57 6.87
C GLU A 155 11.86 -15.86 7.02
N THR A 156 11.76 -14.61 6.53
CA THR A 156 10.48 -13.89 6.52
C THR A 156 9.44 -14.59 5.63
N ALA A 157 9.83 -15.13 4.48
CA ALA A 157 8.89 -15.84 3.60
C ALA A 157 8.28 -17.07 4.28
N ILE A 158 9.08 -17.86 5.01
CA ILE A 158 8.62 -19.01 5.80
C ILE A 158 7.71 -18.54 6.96
N TYR A 159 8.14 -17.53 7.70
CA TYR A 159 7.34 -16.97 8.80
C TYR A 159 5.94 -16.52 8.33
N ILE A 160 5.86 -15.80 7.21
CA ILE A 160 4.58 -15.36 6.66
C ILE A 160 3.77 -16.53 6.08
N TYR A 161 4.42 -17.54 5.50
CA TYR A 161 3.75 -18.76 5.10
C TYR A 161 3.07 -19.45 6.30
N ASP A 162 3.76 -19.54 7.44
CA ASP A 162 3.20 -20.15 8.65
C ASP A 162 2.02 -19.34 9.21
N LEU A 163 2.12 -18.00 9.22
CA LEU A 163 1.00 -17.13 9.58
C LEU A 163 -0.22 -17.36 8.68
N ILE A 164 0.00 -17.40 7.37
CA ILE A 164 -1.06 -17.69 6.39
C ILE A 164 -1.66 -19.07 6.66
N SER A 165 -0.83 -20.10 6.82
CA SER A 165 -1.28 -21.47 7.07
C SER A 165 -2.17 -21.56 8.32
N ASN A 166 -1.79 -20.90 9.41
CA ASN A 166 -2.56 -20.86 10.63
C ASN A 166 -3.88 -20.09 10.48
N GLU A 167 -3.86 -18.95 9.78
CA GLU A 167 -5.05 -18.14 9.56
C GLU A 167 -6.08 -18.88 8.71
N ILE A 168 -5.69 -19.47 7.57
CA ILE A 168 -6.65 -20.11 6.66
C ILE A 168 -7.40 -21.30 7.28
N LEU A 169 -6.84 -21.94 8.30
CA LEU A 169 -7.49 -23.04 9.01
C LEU A 169 -8.71 -22.57 9.82
N GLN A 170 -8.76 -21.29 10.21
CA GLN A 170 -9.85 -20.73 11.01
C GLN A 170 -11.08 -20.34 10.18
N TRP A 171 -10.93 -20.24 8.85
CA TRP A 171 -11.99 -19.75 7.97
C TRP A 171 -12.80 -20.89 7.36
N ASP A 172 -14.05 -20.59 7.05
CA ASP A 172 -14.89 -21.51 6.29
C ASP A 172 -14.25 -21.87 4.94
N LYS A 173 -14.40 -23.13 4.52
CA LYS A 173 -13.78 -23.64 3.30
C LYS A 173 -14.36 -22.98 2.05
N GLU A 174 -15.68 -22.86 1.96
CA GLU A 174 -16.36 -22.33 0.78
C GLU A 174 -16.07 -20.84 0.61
N ILE A 175 -16.07 -20.09 1.72
CA ILE A 175 -15.71 -18.67 1.70
C ILE A 175 -14.26 -18.49 1.25
N PHE A 176 -13.33 -19.30 1.74
CA PHE A 176 -11.94 -19.21 1.31
C PHE A 176 -11.78 -19.55 -0.18
N GLU A 177 -12.43 -20.63 -0.62
CA GLU A 177 -12.37 -21.11 -1.99
C GLU A 177 -12.88 -20.08 -3.00
N TYR A 178 -13.94 -19.35 -2.65
CA TYR A 178 -14.46 -18.24 -3.47
C TYR A 178 -13.41 -17.16 -3.74
N TRP A 179 -12.57 -16.81 -2.76
CA TRP A 179 -11.62 -15.70 -2.87
C TRP A 179 -10.24 -16.12 -3.36
N PHE A 180 -9.75 -17.30 -2.95
CA PHE A 180 -8.36 -17.71 -3.11
C PHE A 180 -8.20 -19.10 -3.75
N GLY A 181 -9.31 -19.79 -4.03
CA GLY A 181 -9.34 -21.18 -4.48
C GLY A 181 -9.07 -22.16 -3.34
N ASP A 182 -8.89 -23.43 -3.70
CA ASP A 182 -8.65 -24.51 -2.73
C ASP A 182 -7.47 -24.23 -1.79
N LYS A 183 -7.66 -24.52 -0.49
CA LYS A 183 -6.71 -24.24 0.59
C LYS A 183 -5.39 -24.97 0.43
N GLU A 184 -5.44 -26.28 0.17
CA GLU A 184 -4.24 -27.10 0.03
C GLU A 184 -3.43 -26.67 -1.19
N SER A 185 -4.13 -26.45 -2.31
CA SER A 185 -3.54 -25.93 -3.54
C SER A 185 -2.94 -24.53 -3.34
N TYR A 186 -3.58 -23.67 -2.55
CA TYR A 186 -3.06 -22.35 -2.21
C TYR A 186 -1.76 -22.43 -1.40
N LEU A 187 -1.73 -23.25 -0.35
CA LEU A 187 -0.51 -23.45 0.46
C LEU A 187 0.62 -24.07 -0.35
N LYS A 188 0.32 -25.11 -1.14
CA LYS A 188 1.30 -25.74 -2.02
C LYS A 188 1.92 -24.73 -2.99
N ARG A 189 1.10 -23.86 -3.59
CA ARG A 189 1.62 -22.77 -4.45
C ARG A 189 2.51 -21.80 -3.69
N LEU A 190 2.21 -21.49 -2.43
CA LEU A 190 3.11 -20.64 -1.64
C LEU A 190 4.46 -21.31 -1.40
N GLN A 191 4.54 -22.62 -1.23
CA GLN A 191 5.82 -23.30 -1.03
C GLN A 191 6.71 -23.34 -2.30
N GLU A 192 6.17 -23.02 -3.48
CA GLU A 192 6.93 -22.91 -4.74
C GLU A 192 7.77 -21.60 -4.78
N TYR A 193 8.67 -21.39 -3.81
CA TYR A 193 9.40 -20.13 -3.59
C TYR A 193 10.11 -19.59 -4.83
N ASP A 194 10.93 -20.41 -5.50
CA ASP A 194 11.71 -19.97 -6.66
C ASP A 194 10.81 -19.56 -7.84
N LYS A 195 9.79 -20.37 -8.11
CA LYS A 195 8.84 -20.10 -9.19
C LYS A 195 8.04 -18.82 -8.92
N ASN A 196 7.57 -18.65 -7.69
CA ASN A 196 6.89 -17.43 -7.27
C ASN A 196 7.82 -16.22 -7.42
N ARG A 197 9.05 -16.32 -6.91
CA ARG A 197 10.04 -15.26 -6.98
C ARG A 197 10.31 -14.82 -8.42
N ASN A 198 10.55 -15.78 -9.32
CA ASN A 198 10.82 -15.48 -10.73
C ASN A 198 9.63 -14.76 -11.37
N CYS A 199 8.40 -15.23 -11.15
CA CYS A 199 7.18 -14.58 -11.63
C CYS A 199 7.02 -13.15 -11.08
N LEU A 200 7.31 -12.95 -9.79
CA LEU A 200 7.26 -11.63 -9.16
C LEU A 200 8.29 -10.67 -9.77
N LEU A 201 9.52 -11.13 -10.01
CA LEU A 201 10.57 -10.33 -10.63
C LEU A 201 10.25 -9.96 -12.07
N ASP A 202 9.68 -10.89 -12.85
CA ASP A 202 9.24 -10.63 -14.22
C ASP A 202 8.15 -9.56 -14.27
N ASN A 203 7.12 -9.69 -13.43
CA ASN A 203 6.05 -8.70 -13.31
C ASN A 203 6.59 -7.34 -12.85
N LEU A 204 7.45 -7.34 -11.82
CA LEU A 204 8.04 -6.13 -11.26
C LEU A 204 8.85 -5.38 -12.33
N LYS A 205 9.70 -6.09 -13.10
CA LYS A 205 10.47 -5.50 -14.19
C LYS A 205 9.56 -4.78 -15.18
N CYS A 206 8.51 -5.47 -15.67
CA CYS A 206 7.54 -4.88 -16.59
C CYS A 206 6.88 -3.61 -16.02
N ASN A 207 6.49 -3.62 -14.75
CA ASN A 207 5.82 -2.48 -14.11
C ASN A 207 6.78 -1.33 -13.77
N LEU A 208 8.06 -1.61 -13.52
CA LEU A 208 9.08 -0.59 -13.28
C LEU A 208 9.45 0.17 -14.56
N ASP A 209 9.34 -0.49 -15.72
CA ASP A 209 9.61 0.08 -17.04
C ASP A 209 8.47 0.99 -17.55
N GLU A 210 7.31 0.99 -16.87
CA GLU A 210 6.19 1.88 -17.19
C GLU A 210 6.54 3.35 -16.96
N SER A 211 6.20 4.19 -17.95
CA SER A 211 6.58 5.62 -17.98
C SER A 211 6.13 6.42 -16.74
N LYS A 212 5.04 6.02 -16.10
CA LYS A 212 4.53 6.64 -14.86
C LYS A 212 5.40 6.30 -13.65
N ILE A 213 5.93 5.08 -13.59
CA ILE A 213 6.74 4.57 -12.48
C ILE A 213 8.19 4.99 -12.63
N LEU A 214 8.73 4.96 -13.85
CA LEU A 214 10.11 5.39 -14.16
C LEU A 214 10.44 6.79 -13.62
N LYS A 215 9.46 7.69 -13.58
CA LYS A 215 9.63 9.08 -13.16
C LYS A 215 9.63 9.27 -11.64
N LEU A 216 9.21 8.28 -10.85
CA LEU A 216 9.06 8.42 -9.41
C LEU A 216 10.40 8.59 -8.69
N HIS A 217 10.36 9.21 -7.52
CA HIS A 217 11.46 9.10 -6.57
C HIS A 217 11.58 7.63 -6.13
N LYS A 218 12.79 7.09 -6.25
CA LYS A 218 13.10 5.68 -5.99
C LYS A 218 13.93 5.58 -4.73
N TYR A 219 13.48 4.70 -3.85
CA TYR A 219 14.09 4.34 -2.59
C TYR A 219 14.19 2.83 -2.50
N VAL A 220 14.95 2.36 -1.53
CA VAL A 220 15.20 0.93 -1.32
C VAL A 220 14.85 0.52 0.09
N PHE A 221 14.58 -0.76 0.26
CA PHE A 221 14.50 -1.34 1.59
C PHE A 221 15.91 -1.51 2.18
N LEU A 222 16.13 -0.90 3.35
CA LEU A 222 17.34 -1.13 4.17
C LEU A 222 17.29 -2.52 4.81
#